data_AF-A0A8K0M3C8-F1
#
_entry.id   AF-A0A8K0M3C8-F1
#
_cell.length_a   1.000
_cell.length_b   1.000
_cell.length_c   1.000
_cell.angle_alpha   90.00
_cell.angle_beta   90.00
_cell.angle_gamma   90.00
#
_symmetry.space_group_name_H-M   'P 1'
#
loop_
_entity.id
_entity.type
_entity.pdbx_description
1 polymer ?
#
loop_
_entity_poly.entity_id
_entity_poly.type
_entity_poly.pdbx_seq_one_letter_code
_entity_poly.pdbx_strand_id
1 'polypeptide(L)'
;MEEHQLILTPTIEERILRLRRAQEIKVINKAQAQAAAVPFRDDQWMSGPPSCSAADFETPRLRRCLFDPATINWKFSSRVDGGLDGYVWKVWFGADGPYALKVMIETAVQKAAIAATPILVNANPRTKDEALANLRTFSNEGRELHLSTEGSEVKAISSTPRIRKCYGWLNLSGQVFRELPMKLKPPNLRVGKIHRAMSTKKEYIAIVYEYVEEGENRWDAVEEVDNFFWLAGFGHNFSPAARNWRSGVLVDPSDIIHAGGYGWRPKRYGPRTANMLLRA
;
A
#
# COMPACT_ATOMS: atom_id res chain seq x y z
N MET A 1 -16.40 41.32 9.31
CA MET A 1 -16.92 40.14 10.04
C MET A 1 -16.28 38.93 9.39
N GLU A 2 -15.53 38.12 10.14
CA GLU A 2 -14.85 36.94 9.61
C GLU A 2 -15.55 35.70 10.14
N GLU A 3 -16.05 34.85 9.23
CA GLU A 3 -16.65 33.57 9.61
C GLU A 3 -15.55 32.51 9.81
N HIS A 4 -15.18 32.27 11.06
CA HIS A 4 -14.36 31.11 11.42
C HIS A 4 -15.15 29.82 11.19
N GLN A 5 -14.93 29.15 10.06
CA GLN A 5 -15.44 27.80 9.83
C GLN A 5 -14.82 26.83 10.85
N LEU A 6 -15.62 26.33 11.79
CA LEU A 6 -15.22 25.25 12.67
C LEU A 6 -15.07 23.96 11.85
N ILE A 7 -13.84 23.43 11.78
CA ILE A 7 -13.56 22.10 11.25
C ILE A 7 -14.10 21.07 12.27
N LEU A 8 -15.35 20.68 12.10
CA LEU A 8 -16.01 19.68 12.94
C LEU A 8 -15.30 18.31 12.82
N THR A 9 -14.60 17.91 13.87
CA THR A 9 -14.01 16.56 13.95
C THR A 9 -15.14 15.52 14.08
N PRO A 10 -15.19 14.47 13.23
CA PRO A 10 -16.28 13.50 13.25
C PRO A 10 -16.32 12.75 14.59
N THR A 11 -17.55 12.57 15.09
CA THR A 11 -17.83 11.97 16.40
C THR A 11 -17.35 10.53 16.48
N ILE A 12 -17.22 10.03 17.72
CA ILE A 12 -16.88 8.63 17.99
C ILE A 12 -17.93 7.68 17.36
N GLU A 13 -19.20 8.08 17.37
CA GLU A 13 -20.31 7.28 16.82
C GLU A 13 -20.27 7.22 15.28
N GLU A 14 -20.00 8.33 14.60
CA GLU A 14 -19.81 8.34 13.13
C GLU A 14 -18.61 7.50 12.71
N ARG A 15 -17.51 7.53 13.49
CA ARG A 15 -16.33 6.67 13.25
C ARG A 15 -16.69 5.19 13.44
N ILE A 16 -17.46 4.85 14.47
CA ILE A 16 -17.97 3.48 14.69
C ILE A 16 -18.92 3.05 13.57
N LEU A 17 -19.82 3.92 13.11
CA LEU A 17 -20.77 3.63 12.03
C LEU A 17 -20.05 3.43 10.68
N ARG A 18 -19.02 4.23 10.39
CA ARG A 18 -18.15 4.07 9.21
C ARG A 18 -17.40 2.74 9.24
N LEU A 19 -16.89 2.33 10.42
CA LEU A 19 -16.27 1.02 10.61
C LEU A 19 -17.28 -0.14 10.47
N ARG A 20 -18.54 0.04 10.89
CA ARG A 20 -19.61 -0.96 10.69
C ARG A 20 -19.98 -1.12 9.21
N ARG A 21 -20.17 -0.03 8.46
CA ARG A 21 -20.42 -0.10 7.00
C ARG A 21 -19.28 -0.80 6.24
N ALA A 22 -18.03 -0.62 6.65
CA ALA A 22 -16.90 -1.37 6.09
C ALA A 22 -16.95 -2.89 6.37
N GLN A 23 -17.64 -3.32 7.44
CA GLN A 23 -17.82 -4.74 7.82
C GLN A 23 -19.06 -5.38 7.18
N GLU A 24 -20.02 -4.59 6.68
CA GLU A 24 -21.24 -5.10 6.03
C GLU A 24 -20.99 -5.75 4.65
N ILE A 25 -19.76 -5.64 4.12
CA ILE A 25 -19.26 -6.37 2.95
C ILE A 25 -19.05 -7.86 3.33
N LYS A 26 -20.14 -8.61 3.53
CA LYS A 26 -20.18 -10.03 3.96
C LYS A 26 -19.34 -11.00 3.11
N VAL A 27 -18.93 -10.61 1.90
CA VAL A 27 -18.01 -11.36 1.03
C VAL A 27 -16.64 -11.61 1.69
N ILE A 28 -16.22 -10.71 2.59
CA ILE A 28 -14.90 -10.70 3.22
C ILE A 28 -14.58 -12.00 3.98
N ASN A 29 -15.54 -12.66 4.63
CA ASN A 29 -15.24 -13.85 5.44
C ASN A 29 -14.68 -15.03 4.62
N LYS A 30 -15.25 -15.32 3.43
CA LYS A 30 -14.72 -16.37 2.55
C LYS A 30 -13.41 -15.90 1.88
N ALA A 31 -13.31 -14.62 1.55
CA ALA A 31 -12.09 -14.02 1.01
C ALA A 31 -10.89 -14.17 1.98
N GLN A 32 -11.07 -13.80 3.25
CA GLN A 32 -10.05 -13.89 4.29
C GLN A 32 -9.70 -15.35 4.61
N ALA A 33 -10.68 -16.26 4.66
CA ALA A 33 -10.41 -17.69 4.82
C ALA A 33 -9.58 -18.27 3.65
N GLN A 34 -9.84 -17.82 2.41
CA GLN A 34 -9.06 -18.22 1.24
C GLN A 34 -7.66 -17.57 1.22
N ALA A 35 -7.54 -16.29 1.60
CA ALA A 35 -6.26 -15.58 1.66
C ALA A 35 -5.35 -16.14 2.77
N ALA A 36 -5.88 -16.39 3.96
CA ALA A 36 -5.14 -16.99 5.08
C ALA A 36 -4.79 -18.47 4.88
N ALA A 37 -5.43 -19.14 3.92
CA ALA A 37 -5.07 -20.49 3.48
C ALA A 37 -3.97 -20.51 2.39
N VAL A 38 -3.63 -19.36 1.81
CA VAL A 38 -2.45 -19.21 0.95
C VAL A 38 -1.27 -18.83 1.85
N PRO A 39 -0.22 -19.67 1.98
CA PRO A 39 1.00 -19.23 2.64
C PRO A 39 1.57 -18.03 1.88
N PHE A 40 1.99 -16.99 2.62
CA PHE A 40 2.82 -15.95 2.01
C PHE A 40 4.08 -16.64 1.48
N ARG A 41 4.49 -16.24 0.27
CA ARG A 41 5.14 -17.15 -0.67
C ARG A 41 6.62 -17.50 -0.36
N ASP A 42 7.15 -17.09 0.79
CA ASP A 42 8.59 -16.81 0.91
C ASP A 42 9.06 -16.49 2.36
N ASP A 43 10.35 -16.47 2.77
CA ASP A 43 10.79 -16.29 4.21
C ASP A 43 11.96 -15.31 4.67
N GLN A 44 12.93 -14.85 3.84
CA GLN A 44 14.17 -14.13 4.24
C GLN A 44 14.39 -12.70 3.62
N TRP A 45 14.59 -11.67 4.45
CA TRP A 45 14.77 -10.26 4.04
C TRP A 45 15.59 -10.01 2.76
N MET A 46 15.07 -9.14 1.87
CA MET A 46 15.85 -8.65 0.74
C MET A 46 16.83 -7.56 1.14
N SER A 47 18.13 -7.85 1.00
CA SER A 47 19.22 -6.88 1.01
C SER A 47 19.58 -6.48 -0.41
N GLY A 48 20.13 -5.28 -0.59
CA GLY A 48 20.47 -4.73 -1.92
C GLY A 48 19.26 -4.17 -2.69
N PRO A 49 19.45 -3.82 -3.98
CA PRO A 49 18.37 -3.34 -4.83
C PRO A 49 17.28 -4.41 -5.00
N PRO A 50 16.02 -4.00 -5.28
CA PRO A 50 15.02 -4.95 -5.77
C PRO A 50 15.48 -5.57 -7.08
N SER A 51 14.81 -6.65 -7.46
CA SER A 51 14.91 -7.12 -8.82
C SER A 51 13.57 -7.26 -9.52
N CYS A 52 13.70 -7.63 -10.78
CA CYS A 52 12.66 -7.84 -11.74
C CYS A 52 12.70 -9.25 -12.34
N SER A 53 13.29 -10.30 -11.74
CA SER A 53 13.06 -11.65 -12.29
C SER A 53 11.55 -12.00 -12.26
N ALA A 54 11.04 -12.78 -13.20
CA ALA A 54 9.63 -13.19 -13.22
C ALA A 54 9.32 -14.08 -12.01
N ALA A 55 10.27 -14.96 -11.64
CA ALA A 55 10.21 -15.71 -10.40
C ALA A 55 10.10 -14.78 -9.18
N ASP A 56 10.80 -13.64 -9.17
CA ASP A 56 10.78 -12.66 -8.08
C ASP A 56 9.48 -11.85 -8.02
N PHE A 57 8.73 -11.74 -9.12
CA PHE A 57 7.35 -11.24 -9.08
C PHE A 57 6.36 -12.32 -8.63
N GLU A 58 6.69 -13.60 -8.81
CA GLU A 58 5.90 -14.71 -8.28
C GLU A 58 6.19 -14.95 -6.78
N THR A 59 7.41 -14.78 -6.28
CA THR A 59 7.78 -14.80 -4.86
C THR A 59 8.35 -13.44 -4.40
N PRO A 60 7.50 -12.39 -4.28
CA PRO A 60 7.96 -11.02 -4.08
C PRO A 60 8.44 -10.72 -2.66
N ARG A 61 9.71 -10.31 -2.56
CA ARG A 61 10.36 -10.07 -1.28
C ARG A 61 10.08 -8.73 -0.66
N LEU A 62 10.09 -8.77 0.66
CA LEU A 62 10.02 -7.59 1.49
C LEU A 62 11.42 -6.98 1.64
N ARG A 63 11.70 -5.94 0.83
CA ARG A 63 12.89 -5.06 0.91
C ARG A 63 13.20 -4.69 2.35
N ARG A 64 14.44 -4.88 2.82
CA ARG A 64 14.86 -4.38 4.13
C ARG A 64 15.02 -2.85 4.09
N CYS A 65 14.44 -2.17 5.07
CA CYS A 65 14.72 -0.77 5.36
C CYS A 65 16.08 -0.67 6.05
N LEU A 66 16.88 0.31 5.66
CA LEU A 66 18.23 0.54 6.18
C LEU A 66 18.26 1.48 7.39
N PHE A 67 17.12 2.11 7.74
CA PHE A 67 17.00 2.93 8.94
C PHE A 67 17.01 2.04 10.20
N ASP A 68 17.78 2.44 11.21
CA ASP A 68 17.84 1.74 12.50
C ASP A 68 16.58 2.03 13.34
N PRO A 69 15.75 1.02 13.67
CA PRO A 69 14.56 1.20 14.50
C PRO A 69 14.84 1.76 15.91
N ALA A 70 16.05 1.58 16.45
CA ALA A 70 16.43 2.13 17.75
C ALA A 70 16.57 3.67 17.73
N THR A 71 16.74 4.27 16.54
CA THR A 71 16.85 5.73 16.38
C THR A 71 15.50 6.45 16.27
N ILE A 72 14.37 5.74 16.32
CA ILE A 72 13.04 6.36 16.13
C ILE A 72 12.73 7.35 17.26
N ASN A 73 12.61 8.62 16.92
CA ASN A 73 12.44 9.72 17.87
C ASN A 73 10.97 9.91 18.27
N TRP A 74 10.43 8.96 19.05
CA TRP A 74 9.03 8.92 19.51
C TRP A 74 8.53 10.14 20.29
N LYS A 75 9.39 11.10 20.66
CA LYS A 75 9.00 12.37 21.27
C LYS A 75 8.37 13.33 20.25
N PHE A 76 8.90 13.36 19.03
CA PHE A 76 8.42 14.20 17.92
C PHE A 76 7.43 13.47 17.00
N SER A 77 7.48 12.14 16.96
CA SER A 77 6.52 11.32 16.21
C SER A 77 5.05 11.60 16.56
N SER A 78 4.15 11.42 15.59
CA SER A 78 2.68 11.48 15.78
C SER A 78 2.00 10.22 15.22
N ARG A 79 0.84 9.83 15.76
CA ARG A 79 0.02 8.75 15.19
C ARG A 79 -0.94 9.37 14.17
N VAL A 80 -0.89 8.88 12.94
CA VAL A 80 -1.63 9.42 11.79
C VAL A 80 -2.98 8.72 11.65
N ASP A 81 -2.97 7.39 11.59
CA ASP A 81 -4.20 6.59 11.42
C ASP A 81 -4.07 5.19 12.04
N GLY A 82 -5.18 4.44 12.09
CA GLY A 82 -5.24 3.08 12.62
C GLY A 82 -6.49 2.32 12.19
N GLY A 83 -6.30 1.09 11.72
CA GLY A 83 -7.35 0.24 11.17
C GLY A 83 -7.27 -1.21 11.63
N LEU A 84 -7.90 -2.11 10.87
CA LEU A 84 -7.91 -3.55 11.16
C LEU A 84 -6.50 -4.14 11.04
N ASP A 85 -5.81 -3.80 9.97
CA ASP A 85 -4.63 -4.52 9.47
C ASP A 85 -3.31 -3.97 10.06
N GLY A 86 -3.37 -2.76 10.61
CA GLY A 86 -2.21 -2.05 11.11
C GLY A 86 -2.48 -0.63 11.60
N TYR A 87 -1.40 0.03 12.03
CA TYR A 87 -1.37 1.40 12.52
C TYR A 87 -0.30 2.22 11.80
N VAL A 88 -0.54 3.51 11.59
CA VAL A 88 0.35 4.43 10.86
C VAL A 88 0.83 5.58 11.75
N TRP A 89 2.14 5.81 11.78
CA TRP A 89 2.76 6.93 12.48
C TRP A 89 3.60 7.81 11.53
N LYS A 90 3.63 9.12 11.77
CA LYS A 90 4.63 10.06 11.26
C LYS A 90 5.81 9.98 12.22
N VAL A 91 6.98 9.59 11.72
CA VAL A 91 8.18 9.31 12.56
C VAL A 91 9.43 9.96 12.00
N TRP A 92 10.42 10.14 12.87
CA TRP A 92 11.77 10.60 12.53
C TRP A 92 12.80 9.58 13.02
N PHE A 93 13.89 9.42 12.28
CA PHE A 93 15.04 8.57 12.64
C PHE A 93 16.21 9.49 13.00
N GLY A 94 16.52 9.60 14.30
CA GLY A 94 17.41 10.64 14.82
C GLY A 94 16.83 12.05 14.60
N ALA A 95 17.41 12.76 13.62
CA ALA A 95 16.97 14.08 13.17
C ALA A 95 16.34 14.06 11.75
N ASP A 96 16.39 12.92 11.04
CA ASP A 96 15.91 12.79 9.66
C ASP A 96 14.44 12.35 9.59
N GLY A 97 13.73 12.78 8.55
CA GLY A 97 12.28 12.60 8.37
C GLY A 97 11.52 13.92 8.14
N PRO A 98 10.17 13.88 8.03
CA PRO A 98 9.30 12.79 8.46
C PRO A 98 9.17 11.60 7.51
N TYR A 99 8.84 10.44 8.08
CA TYR A 99 8.52 9.19 7.40
C TYR A 99 7.18 8.62 7.85
N ALA A 100 6.51 7.85 6.99
CA ALA A 100 5.24 7.18 7.27
C ALA A 100 5.49 5.69 7.59
N LEU A 101 5.40 5.34 8.87
CA LEU A 101 5.62 4.00 9.40
C LEU A 101 4.28 3.26 9.58
N LYS A 102 3.98 2.27 8.72
CA LYS A 102 2.79 1.41 8.81
C LYS A 102 3.17 0.04 9.37
N VAL A 103 2.74 -0.27 10.60
CA VAL A 103 3.00 -1.57 11.26
C VAL A 103 1.86 -2.53 10.95
N MET A 104 2.18 -3.70 10.37
CA MET A 104 1.19 -4.71 10.00
C MET A 104 1.05 -5.77 11.09
N ILE A 105 -0.18 -6.17 11.41
CA ILE A 105 -0.47 -7.12 12.50
C ILE A 105 -0.33 -8.58 12.06
N GLU A 106 -0.41 -8.84 10.75
CA GLU A 106 -0.51 -10.18 10.16
C GLU A 106 0.85 -10.72 9.66
N THR A 107 1.78 -9.84 9.28
CA THR A 107 3.00 -10.17 8.51
C THR A 107 4.16 -10.70 9.36
N ALA A 108 3.92 -11.26 10.55
CA ALA A 108 4.97 -11.75 11.46
C ALA A 108 5.60 -13.09 11.03
N VAL A 109 5.61 -13.41 9.72
CA VAL A 109 5.75 -14.79 9.22
C VAL A 109 6.71 -15.03 8.01
N GLN A 110 6.91 -14.16 6.96
CA GLN A 110 7.40 -14.60 5.59
C GLN A 110 8.12 -13.53 4.59
N LYS A 111 9.24 -13.80 3.78
CA LYS A 111 10.18 -12.91 2.91
C LYS A 111 11.36 -13.23 1.77
N ALA A 112 11.89 -14.40 1.23
CA ALA A 112 13.26 -14.82 0.56
C ALA A 112 13.71 -14.92 -1.01
N ALA A 113 15.02 -14.65 -1.37
CA ALA A 113 15.78 -14.68 -2.71
C ALA A 113 15.40 -13.84 -4.03
N ILE A 114 16.31 -13.18 -4.83
CA ILE A 114 16.01 -12.21 -5.99
C ILE A 114 17.18 -11.75 -7.04
N ALA A 115 16.98 -11.42 -8.39
CA ALA A 115 17.91 -10.74 -9.46
C ALA A 115 17.38 -10.10 -10.87
N ALA A 116 17.88 -8.94 -11.47
CA ALA A 116 17.13 -7.92 -12.35
C ALA A 116 17.59 -7.36 -13.78
N THR A 117 16.67 -6.73 -14.60
CA THR A 117 16.82 -5.84 -15.85
C THR A 117 15.65 -4.73 -16.08
N PRO A 118 15.33 -4.08 -17.28
CA PRO A 118 14.24 -3.03 -17.52
C PRO A 118 13.20 -3.18 -18.73
N ILE A 119 12.15 -2.29 -18.94
CA ILE A 119 10.64 -2.51 -19.25
C ILE A 119 9.94 -1.98 -20.58
N LEU A 120 8.84 -2.63 -21.10
CA LEU A 120 7.89 -2.22 -22.21
C LEU A 120 6.42 -2.77 -22.07
N VAL A 121 5.30 -2.08 -22.41
CA VAL A 121 3.87 -2.59 -22.23
C VAL A 121 2.87 -2.41 -23.42
N ASN A 122 1.71 -3.09 -23.39
CA ASN A 122 0.50 -2.76 -24.20
C ASN A 122 -0.16 -1.45 -23.71
N ALA A 123 -0.59 -0.58 -24.64
CA ALA A 123 -1.13 0.75 -24.39
C ALA A 123 -2.60 0.79 -23.91
N ASN A 124 -3.38 -0.26 -24.15
CA ASN A 124 -4.85 -0.28 -23.98
C ASN A 124 -5.35 -1.64 -23.43
N PRO A 125 -4.81 -2.16 -22.31
CA PRO A 125 -5.21 -3.45 -21.75
C PRO A 125 -6.63 -3.41 -21.17
N ARG A 126 -7.45 -4.43 -21.44
CA ARG A 126 -8.88 -4.49 -21.05
C ARG A 126 -9.28 -5.79 -20.36
N THR A 127 -8.66 -6.88 -20.74
CA THR A 127 -8.84 -8.23 -20.19
C THR A 127 -7.92 -8.49 -19.01
N LYS A 128 -8.15 -9.61 -18.29
CA LYS A 128 -7.26 -10.04 -17.21
C LYS A 128 -5.89 -10.44 -17.76
N ASP A 129 -5.86 -11.04 -18.94
CA ASP A 129 -4.66 -11.66 -19.48
C ASP A 129 -3.76 -10.62 -20.14
N GLU A 130 -4.31 -9.58 -20.77
CA GLU A 130 -3.56 -8.36 -21.14
C GLU A 130 -3.01 -7.63 -19.91
N ALA A 131 -3.80 -7.53 -18.82
CA ALA A 131 -3.35 -6.90 -17.58
C ALA A 131 -2.22 -7.70 -16.89
N LEU A 132 -2.29 -9.04 -16.94
CA LEU A 132 -1.23 -9.93 -16.47
C LEU A 132 -0.01 -9.93 -17.39
N ALA A 133 -0.20 -9.81 -18.71
CA ALA A 133 0.89 -9.60 -19.66
C ALA A 133 1.62 -8.29 -19.32
N ASN A 134 0.88 -7.17 -19.24
CA ASN A 134 1.42 -5.86 -18.83
C ASN A 134 2.18 -5.90 -17.50
N LEU A 135 1.66 -6.59 -16.49
CA LEU A 135 2.37 -6.77 -15.22
C LEU A 135 3.66 -7.60 -15.38
N ARG A 136 3.63 -8.69 -16.16
CA ARG A 136 4.81 -9.52 -16.46
C ARG A 136 5.90 -8.74 -17.19
N THR A 137 5.55 -7.73 -17.98
CA THR A 137 6.55 -6.88 -18.63
C THR A 137 7.43 -6.09 -17.66
N PHE A 138 7.07 -6.02 -16.38
CA PHE A 138 7.93 -5.44 -15.36
C PHE A 138 9.08 -6.40 -15.01
N SER A 139 9.18 -7.59 -15.65
CA SER A 139 10.17 -8.65 -15.41
C SER A 139 11.16 -8.97 -16.53
N ASN A 140 12.37 -9.46 -16.20
CA ASN A 140 13.49 -9.67 -17.13
C ASN A 140 13.04 -10.47 -18.37
N GLU A 141 12.45 -11.61 -18.07
CA GLU A 141 11.90 -12.58 -18.99
C GLU A 141 10.73 -11.96 -19.77
N GLY A 142 9.83 -11.24 -19.09
CA GLY A 142 8.71 -10.54 -19.74
C GLY A 142 9.11 -9.38 -20.66
N ARG A 143 10.35 -8.89 -20.57
CA ARG A 143 10.93 -7.88 -21.48
C ARG A 143 11.62 -8.48 -22.68
N GLU A 144 12.40 -9.53 -22.46
CA GLU A 144 12.99 -10.33 -23.53
C GLU A 144 11.87 -10.93 -24.42
N LEU A 145 10.75 -11.36 -23.81
CA LEU A 145 9.57 -11.87 -24.53
C LEU A 145 8.75 -10.81 -25.27
N HIS A 146 8.78 -9.52 -24.88
CA HIS A 146 7.90 -8.54 -25.52
C HIS A 146 8.38 -8.07 -26.90
N LEU A 147 9.67 -8.27 -27.19
CA LEU A 147 10.34 -7.88 -28.43
C LEU A 147 9.83 -8.62 -29.68
N SER A 148 9.00 -9.65 -29.52
CA SER A 148 8.52 -10.55 -30.59
C SER A 148 7.00 -10.60 -30.77
N THR A 149 6.23 -9.75 -30.08
CA THR A 149 4.75 -9.76 -30.18
C THR A 149 4.23 -8.62 -31.09
N GLU A 150 4.00 -8.94 -32.36
CA GLU A 150 3.37 -8.02 -33.32
C GLU A 150 1.85 -7.86 -33.05
N GLY A 151 1.28 -6.73 -33.48
CA GLY A 151 -0.17 -6.55 -33.63
C GLY A 151 -0.93 -5.83 -32.50
N SER A 152 -0.29 -5.46 -31.39
CA SER A 152 -0.88 -4.59 -30.35
C SER A 152 -0.28 -3.19 -30.38
N GLU A 153 -1.06 -2.17 -29.95
CA GLU A 153 -0.52 -0.84 -29.69
C GLU A 153 0.39 -0.89 -28.45
N VAL A 154 1.69 -0.63 -28.63
CA VAL A 154 2.71 -0.69 -27.57
C VAL A 154 2.99 0.71 -27.03
N LYS A 155 3.07 0.85 -25.71
CA LYS A 155 3.45 2.07 -25.01
C LYS A 155 4.73 1.84 -24.20
N ALA A 156 5.74 2.67 -24.45
CA ALA A 156 6.93 2.69 -23.61
C ALA A 156 6.61 3.36 -22.26
N ILE A 157 7.03 2.73 -21.16
CA ILE A 157 7.07 3.35 -19.82
C ILE A 157 8.52 3.75 -19.56
N SER A 158 8.89 4.94 -20.03
CA SER A 158 10.23 5.52 -19.89
C SER A 158 10.46 6.21 -18.53
N SER A 159 9.38 6.52 -17.81
CA SER A 159 9.40 7.17 -16.49
C SER A 159 8.28 6.64 -15.59
N THR A 160 8.47 6.80 -14.27
CA THR A 160 7.43 6.59 -13.26
C THR A 160 6.90 7.97 -12.83
N PRO A 161 5.57 8.17 -12.68
CA PRO A 161 5.02 9.41 -12.16
C PRO A 161 5.37 9.59 -10.68
N ARG A 162 4.87 10.66 -10.05
CA ARG A 162 5.14 11.01 -8.64
C ARG A 162 4.46 10.07 -7.63
N ILE A 163 4.86 8.80 -7.61
CA ILE A 163 4.52 7.85 -6.54
C ILE A 163 5.32 8.14 -5.26
N ARG A 164 4.83 7.69 -4.11
CA ARG A 164 5.56 7.76 -2.84
C ARG A 164 6.73 6.78 -2.80
N LYS A 165 7.85 7.18 -2.20
CA LYS A 165 9.00 6.28 -1.98
C LYS A 165 8.65 5.22 -0.93
N CYS A 166 9.12 4.00 -1.17
CA CYS A 166 9.08 2.90 -0.20
C CYS A 166 10.53 2.56 0.19
N TYR A 167 10.91 2.93 1.42
CA TYR A 167 12.23 2.66 1.98
C TYR A 167 12.39 1.21 2.45
N GLY A 168 11.29 0.45 2.48
CA GLY A 168 11.26 -0.97 2.79
C GLY A 168 10.70 -1.25 4.19
N TRP A 169 10.94 -2.47 4.64
CA TRP A 169 10.35 -3.06 5.83
C TRP A 169 11.38 -3.15 6.98
N LEU A 170 10.90 -3.17 8.22
CA LEU A 170 11.70 -3.38 9.43
C LEU A 170 10.99 -4.32 10.39
N ASN A 171 11.75 -4.87 11.34
CA ASN A 171 11.21 -5.42 12.57
C ASN A 171 11.07 -4.32 13.62
N LEU A 172 10.00 -4.40 14.41
CA LEU A 172 9.80 -3.63 15.63
C LEU A 172 9.47 -4.60 16.76
N SER A 173 10.29 -4.62 17.80
CA SER A 173 9.92 -5.32 19.03
C SER A 173 8.76 -4.60 19.70
N GLY A 174 7.74 -5.33 20.10
CA GLY A 174 6.56 -4.79 20.78
C GLY A 174 6.90 -4.04 22.08
N GLN A 175 8.13 -4.20 22.59
CA GLN A 175 8.68 -3.39 23.67
C GLN A 175 8.56 -1.89 23.39
N VAL A 176 8.68 -1.41 22.14
CA VAL A 176 8.52 0.03 21.81
C VAL A 176 7.14 0.59 22.24
N PHE A 177 6.10 -0.24 22.24
CA PHE A 177 4.75 0.16 22.67
C PHE A 177 4.64 0.39 24.20
N ARG A 178 5.64 -0.02 25.00
CA ARG A 178 5.78 0.39 26.41
C ARG A 178 6.20 1.85 26.51
N GLU A 179 7.21 2.24 25.74
CA GLU A 179 7.90 3.55 25.79
C GLU A 179 7.16 4.66 25.04
N LEU A 180 6.31 4.33 24.07
CA LEU A 180 5.45 5.30 23.38
C LEU A 180 4.70 6.21 24.39
N PRO A 181 4.71 7.55 24.20
CA PRO A 181 3.78 8.45 24.89
C PRO A 181 2.32 8.01 24.67
N MET A 182 1.46 8.16 25.69
CA MET A 182 0.07 7.66 25.64
C MET A 182 -0.72 8.11 24.41
N LYS A 183 -0.50 9.34 23.92
CA LYS A 183 -1.10 9.88 22.68
C LYS A 183 -0.75 9.06 21.42
N LEU A 184 0.39 8.38 21.41
CA LEU A 184 0.89 7.58 20.27
C LEU A 184 0.52 6.11 20.36
N LYS A 185 0.19 5.59 21.56
CA LYS A 185 -0.08 4.16 21.76
C LYS A 185 -1.24 3.70 20.87
N PRO A 186 -1.15 2.51 20.27
CA PRO A 186 -2.25 1.93 19.52
C PRO A 186 -3.38 1.56 20.51
N PRO A 187 -4.64 1.99 20.28
CA PRO A 187 -5.75 1.63 21.16
C PRO A 187 -6.09 0.14 21.05
N ASN A 188 -6.69 -0.40 22.11
CA ASN A 188 -7.27 -1.73 22.10
C ASN A 188 -8.59 -1.69 21.32
N LEU A 189 -8.60 -2.21 20.09
CA LEU A 189 -9.74 -2.15 19.19
C LEU A 189 -10.57 -3.44 19.28
N ARG A 190 -11.84 -3.34 19.65
CA ARG A 190 -12.80 -4.45 19.59
C ARG A 190 -13.59 -4.42 18.29
N VAL A 191 -13.25 -5.31 17.36
CA VAL A 191 -13.93 -5.50 16.08
C VAL A 191 -14.89 -6.68 16.22
N GLY A 192 -16.11 -6.39 16.71
CA GLY A 192 -17.13 -7.40 17.01
C GLY A 192 -16.69 -8.37 18.11
N LYS A 193 -16.37 -9.62 17.72
CA LYS A 193 -15.81 -10.65 18.62
C LYS A 193 -14.28 -10.61 18.71
N ILE A 194 -13.58 -9.98 17.77
CA ILE A 194 -12.11 -9.94 17.75
C ILE A 194 -11.61 -8.77 18.61
N HIS A 195 -10.69 -9.03 19.52
CA HIS A 195 -9.94 -8.00 20.24
C HIS A 195 -8.55 -7.86 19.61
N ARG A 196 -8.22 -6.70 19.03
CA ARG A 196 -6.89 -6.39 18.49
C ARG A 196 -6.19 -5.38 19.39
N ALA A 197 -5.05 -5.80 19.92
CA ALA A 197 -4.14 -4.99 20.74
C ALA A 197 -2.69 -5.30 20.33
N MET A 198 -1.80 -4.31 20.39
CA MET A 198 -0.38 -4.53 20.13
C MET A 198 0.29 -5.05 21.40
N SER A 199 0.74 -6.30 21.37
CA SER A 199 1.37 -6.96 22.51
C SER A 199 2.80 -6.46 22.69
N THR A 200 3.19 -6.17 23.92
CA THR A 200 4.58 -5.79 24.26
C THR A 200 5.54 -6.98 24.27
N LYS A 201 5.03 -8.20 24.00
CA LYS A 201 5.77 -9.48 24.00
C LYS A 201 5.79 -10.15 22.62
N LYS A 202 5.64 -9.40 21.53
CA LYS A 202 5.67 -9.90 20.15
C LYS A 202 6.58 -9.03 19.30
N GLU A 203 7.25 -9.63 18.32
CA GLU A 203 7.86 -8.91 17.21
C GLU A 203 6.80 -8.57 16.15
N TYR A 204 6.99 -7.43 15.49
CA TYR A 204 6.10 -6.91 14.47
C TYR A 204 6.86 -6.52 13.21
N ILE A 205 6.24 -6.69 12.06
CA ILE A 205 6.79 -6.26 10.78
C ILE A 205 6.09 -4.96 10.35
N ALA A 206 6.90 -3.95 10.05
CA ALA A 206 6.44 -2.64 9.62
C ALA A 206 7.07 -2.23 8.29
N ILE A 207 6.44 -1.30 7.58
CA ILE A 207 6.94 -0.72 6.33
C ILE A 207 7.08 0.80 6.49
N VAL A 208 8.22 1.33 6.04
CA VAL A 208 8.51 2.76 5.97
C VAL A 208 8.27 3.25 4.55
N TYR A 209 7.32 4.17 4.44
CA TYR A 209 7.13 4.99 3.27
C TYR A 209 7.64 6.41 3.55
N GLU A 210 7.81 7.17 2.48
CA GLU A 210 7.82 8.62 2.51
C GLU A 210 6.55 9.15 3.19
N TYR A 211 6.71 10.12 4.10
CA TYR A 211 5.58 10.91 4.57
C TYR A 211 5.26 11.98 3.52
N VAL A 212 4.07 11.89 2.92
CA VAL A 212 3.54 12.94 2.05
C VAL A 212 2.72 13.87 2.94
N GLU A 213 3.11 15.15 2.99
CA GLU A 213 2.37 16.17 3.75
C GLU A 213 0.95 16.37 3.20
N GLU A 214 0.06 16.78 4.09
CA GLU A 214 -1.32 17.18 3.75
C GLU A 214 -1.31 18.36 2.77
N GLY A 215 -2.09 18.24 1.70
CA GLY A 215 -2.14 19.22 0.61
C GLY A 215 -3.09 18.80 -0.50
N GLU A 216 -3.49 19.76 -1.32
CA GLU A 216 -4.54 19.58 -2.33
C GLU A 216 -4.14 18.59 -3.42
N ASN A 217 -5.08 17.72 -3.80
CA ASN A 217 -4.87 16.75 -4.86
C ASN A 217 -5.12 17.41 -6.22
N ARG A 218 -4.04 17.78 -6.92
CA ARG A 218 -4.11 18.15 -8.33
C ARG A 218 -4.66 16.98 -9.16
N TRP A 219 -5.61 17.25 -10.05
CA TRP A 219 -6.32 16.22 -10.79
C TRP A 219 -5.44 15.54 -11.84
N ASP A 220 -4.58 16.30 -12.51
CA ASP A 220 -3.63 15.81 -13.50
C ASP A 220 -2.64 14.79 -12.91
N ALA A 221 -2.04 15.09 -11.76
CA ALA A 221 -1.12 14.18 -11.06
C ALA A 221 -1.81 12.89 -10.57
N VAL A 222 -3.07 12.98 -10.13
CA VAL A 222 -3.87 11.80 -9.74
C VAL A 222 -4.15 10.91 -10.95
N GLU A 223 -4.51 11.49 -12.09
CA GLU A 223 -4.75 10.75 -13.34
C GLU A 223 -3.44 10.20 -13.94
N GLU A 224 -2.31 10.89 -13.82
CA GLU A 224 -0.99 10.39 -14.23
C GLU A 224 -0.60 9.13 -13.45
N VAL A 225 -0.76 9.16 -12.12
CA VAL A 225 -0.49 8.02 -11.22
C VAL A 225 -1.48 6.87 -11.48
N ASP A 226 -2.76 7.16 -11.72
CA ASP A 226 -3.75 6.14 -12.08
C ASP A 226 -3.43 5.44 -13.40
N ASN A 227 -3.16 6.21 -14.47
CA ASN A 227 -2.81 5.69 -15.78
C ASN A 227 -1.55 4.80 -15.73
N PHE A 228 -0.54 5.18 -14.94
CA PHE A 228 0.64 4.34 -14.72
C PHE A 228 0.28 3.00 -14.07
N PHE A 229 -0.55 2.99 -13.02
CA PHE A 229 -0.97 1.75 -12.36
C PHE A 229 -1.86 0.88 -13.25
N TRP A 230 -2.79 1.47 -14.01
CA TRP A 230 -3.60 0.75 -15.02
C TRP A 230 -2.70 0.06 -16.06
N LEU A 231 -1.77 0.81 -16.67
CA LEU A 231 -0.82 0.29 -17.64
C LEU A 231 0.14 -0.74 -17.05
N ALA A 232 0.46 -0.66 -15.75
CA ALA A 232 1.24 -1.67 -15.02
C ALA A 232 0.44 -2.92 -14.60
N GLY A 233 -0.82 -3.07 -15.03
CA GLY A 233 -1.64 -4.26 -14.74
C GLY A 233 -2.38 -4.22 -13.40
N PHE A 234 -2.53 -3.04 -12.77
CA PHE A 234 -3.30 -2.86 -11.54
C PHE A 234 -4.68 -2.27 -11.84
N GLY A 235 -5.70 -2.76 -11.14
CA GLY A 235 -7.06 -2.23 -11.18
C GLY A 235 -7.53 -1.83 -9.79
N HIS A 236 -8.32 -0.77 -9.69
CA HIS A 236 -8.86 -0.30 -8.41
C HIS A 236 -9.91 -1.22 -7.80
N ASN A 237 -10.00 -1.19 -6.48
CA ASN A 237 -10.95 -1.94 -5.67
C ASN A 237 -12.41 -1.44 -5.84
N PHE A 238 -13.29 -1.84 -4.93
CA PHE A 238 -14.72 -1.50 -4.98
C PHE A 238 -15.05 -0.03 -4.72
N SER A 239 -14.22 0.65 -3.95
CA SER A 239 -14.45 1.97 -3.35
C SER A 239 -13.09 2.68 -3.14
N PRO A 240 -12.47 3.22 -4.22
CA PRO A 240 -11.31 4.10 -4.07
C PRO A 240 -11.69 5.27 -3.17
N ALA A 241 -10.77 5.78 -2.36
CA ALA A 241 -11.12 6.80 -1.38
C ALA A 241 -10.23 8.03 -1.47
N ALA A 242 -10.86 9.21 -1.56
CA ALA A 242 -10.17 10.50 -1.59
C ALA A 242 -9.17 10.72 -0.44
N ARG A 243 -9.43 10.11 0.74
CA ARG A 243 -8.54 10.13 1.91
C ARG A 243 -7.20 9.43 1.69
N ASN A 244 -7.14 8.49 0.74
CA ASN A 244 -5.94 7.74 0.37
C ASN A 244 -5.07 8.51 -0.63
N TRP A 245 -5.43 9.76 -0.98
CA TRP A 245 -4.65 10.66 -1.83
C TRP A 245 -4.23 11.92 -1.06
N ARG A 246 -2.97 12.32 -1.22
CA ARG A 246 -2.36 13.53 -0.60
C ARG A 246 -1.45 14.22 -1.60
N SER A 247 -1.63 15.52 -1.82
CA SER A 247 -0.75 16.31 -2.69
C SER A 247 -0.52 15.68 -4.08
N GLY A 248 -1.53 14.98 -4.62
CA GLY A 248 -1.49 14.25 -5.90
C GLY A 248 -0.96 12.80 -5.82
N VAL A 249 -0.55 12.33 -4.64
CA VAL A 249 0.12 11.03 -4.42
C VAL A 249 -0.80 10.02 -3.71
N LEU A 250 -0.84 8.78 -4.19
CA LEU A 250 -1.52 7.67 -3.52
C LEU A 250 -0.76 7.24 -2.25
N VAL A 251 -1.34 7.48 -1.07
CA VAL A 251 -0.78 7.20 0.26
C VAL A 251 -1.32 5.95 0.96
N ASP A 252 -2.31 5.26 0.39
CA ASP A 252 -2.51 3.83 0.71
C ASP A 252 -2.82 2.99 -0.55
N PRO A 253 -1.92 2.11 -0.99
CA PRO A 253 -2.12 1.27 -2.18
C PRO A 253 -3.11 0.13 -1.95
N SER A 254 -3.84 0.11 -0.82
CA SER A 254 -4.99 -0.77 -0.60
C SER A 254 -6.16 -0.47 -1.56
N ASP A 255 -6.14 0.70 -2.22
CA ASP A 255 -7.06 1.03 -3.31
C ASP A 255 -6.79 0.29 -4.62
N ILE A 256 -5.55 -0.15 -4.87
CA ILE A 256 -5.15 -0.82 -6.11
C ILE A 256 -4.85 -2.31 -5.90
N ILE A 257 -5.22 -3.13 -6.88
CA ILE A 257 -5.10 -4.60 -6.85
C ILE A 257 -4.47 -5.03 -8.18
N HIS A 258 -3.37 -5.77 -8.15
CA HIS A 258 -2.77 -6.34 -9.37
C HIS A 258 -3.73 -7.34 -10.05
N ALA A 259 -3.60 -7.58 -11.36
CA ALA A 259 -4.53 -8.43 -12.13
C ALA A 259 -4.64 -9.90 -11.64
N GLY A 260 -3.66 -10.40 -10.89
CA GLY A 260 -3.71 -11.71 -10.23
C GLY A 260 -4.38 -11.71 -8.85
N GLY A 261 -4.64 -10.54 -8.27
CA GLY A 261 -5.00 -10.36 -6.87
C GLY A 261 -6.48 -10.57 -6.55
N TYR A 262 -6.76 -10.92 -5.29
CA TYR A 262 -8.13 -11.10 -4.83
C TYR A 262 -8.91 -9.78 -4.92
N GLY A 263 -10.09 -9.81 -5.55
CA GLY A 263 -10.98 -8.66 -5.66
C GLY A 263 -10.88 -7.89 -6.98
N TRP A 264 -9.84 -8.13 -7.79
CA TRP A 264 -9.73 -7.58 -9.15
C TRP A 264 -10.89 -8.08 -10.04
N ARG A 265 -11.40 -7.24 -10.96
CA ARG A 265 -12.54 -7.55 -11.84
C ARG A 265 -12.40 -6.92 -13.24
N PRO A 266 -12.61 -7.67 -14.34
CA PRO A 266 -12.52 -7.12 -15.70
C PRO A 266 -13.45 -5.92 -15.92
N LYS A 267 -14.71 -6.01 -15.46
CA LYS A 267 -15.73 -4.95 -15.58
C LYS A 267 -15.44 -3.67 -14.78
N ARG A 268 -14.25 -3.53 -14.17
CA ARG A 268 -13.81 -2.36 -13.38
C ARG A 268 -12.35 -1.97 -13.66
N TYR A 269 -11.72 -2.60 -14.64
CA TYR A 269 -10.36 -2.35 -15.11
C TYR A 269 -10.38 -1.40 -16.32
N GLY A 270 -9.36 -0.57 -16.43
CA GLY A 270 -9.38 0.66 -17.24
C GLY A 270 -8.97 1.88 -16.39
N PRO A 271 -8.59 2.99 -17.02
CA PRO A 271 -8.19 4.21 -16.32
C PRO A 271 -9.38 4.88 -15.63
N ARG A 272 -9.10 5.67 -14.58
CA ARG A 272 -10.10 6.44 -13.82
C ARG A 272 -9.69 7.90 -13.75
N THR A 273 -10.67 8.79 -13.96
CA THR A 273 -10.47 10.23 -13.77
C THR A 273 -10.32 10.58 -12.30
N ALA A 274 -9.68 11.70 -11.98
CA ALA A 274 -9.57 12.24 -10.64
C ALA A 274 -10.96 12.44 -10.00
N ASN A 275 -11.98 12.81 -10.79
CA ASN A 275 -13.37 12.87 -10.32
C ASN A 275 -13.89 11.52 -9.80
N MET A 276 -13.51 10.40 -10.43
CA MET A 276 -13.87 9.03 -9.98
C MET A 276 -13.06 8.52 -8.78
N LEU A 277 -11.97 9.19 -8.42
CA LEU A 277 -11.05 8.79 -7.35
C LEU A 277 -11.14 9.70 -6.11
N LEU A 278 -11.45 10.98 -6.31
CA LEU A 278 -11.48 12.02 -5.28
C LEU A 278 -12.89 12.40 -4.82
N ARG A 279 -13.96 11.87 -5.44
CA ARG A 279 -15.37 12.10 -5.04
C ARG A 279 -16.16 10.82 -4.76
N ALA A 280 -15.46 9.72 -4.43
CA ALA A 280 -16.02 8.40 -4.12
C ALA A 280 -15.99 8.07 -2.61
#